data_AF-A0A970NAL5-F1
#
_entry.id   AF-A0A970NAL5-F1
#
_cell.length_a   1.000
_cell.length_b   1.000
_cell.length_c   1.000
_cell.angle_alpha   90.00
_cell.angle_beta   90.00
_cell.angle_gamma   90.00
#
_symmetry.space_group_name_H-M   'P 1'
#
loop_
_entity.id
_entity.type
_entity.pdbx_description
1 polymer ?
#
loop_
_entity_poly.entity_id
_entity_poly.type
_entity_poly.pdbx_seq_one_letter_code
_entity_poly.pdbx_strand_id
1 'polypeptide(L)'
;MKPLFKRLQTPLLVFLVLLSLTQFAIMISHSQEVSRVVRQEVLEPPAESTFNTTHLVAPPRIYALLPNGDTALLRSSSAHYLTIWNTVLKGSLNQLRFLRPDLLQLVDEDTVLDEEVGIFLMLPSPLPLDQFCTALNIEFASFDHQVLPVINRIFVSAEKNDRVLIEDEASDNFYKLPITSKAEVFFNLLEITQNGVYYGLRPIDLAPYDFSAANEIYTYQQTPYVSSRSVGRAHEQNIEVIASRYFDDITMIRTFRGANDSLVYYDGIKTLRQLENVTRFPILELKRSADQSLIGDRPLQALVKELTKLQLWPQRTEYILDGLNCGKVTQGYYNLVNNGRPIFISQGDFQVTNTLKAANQDDSLTSLWLVEPVVGTSGKQHLAFSAEYILWSFWNQLEWVWPELKAEEIVLRDVYEGYLFSQDQKSVDLVWIIEFYNGAKVFYNMVNAEYLGRLAPLLDR
;
A
#
# COMPACT_ATOMS: atom_id res chain seq x y z
N MET A 1 19.44 -57.53 35.95
CA MET A 1 19.36 -56.21 35.29
C MET A 1 17.94 -55.59 35.24
N LYS A 2 16.84 -56.36 35.14
CA LYS A 2 15.46 -55.80 35.09
C LYS A 2 14.91 -55.08 36.37
N PRO A 3 15.30 -55.41 37.62
CA PRO A 3 14.68 -54.77 38.80
C PRO A 3 15.29 -53.43 39.20
N LEU A 4 16.54 -53.14 38.78
CA LEU A 4 17.18 -51.84 39.02
C LEU A 4 16.61 -50.74 38.11
N PHE A 5 16.27 -51.07 36.87
CA PHE A 5 15.66 -50.14 35.92
C PHE A 5 14.26 -49.66 36.39
N LYS A 6 13.44 -50.57 36.96
CA LYS A 6 12.15 -50.21 37.57
C LYS A 6 12.27 -49.32 38.81
N ARG A 7 13.33 -49.48 39.61
CA ARG A 7 13.56 -48.66 40.81
C ARG A 7 14.06 -47.25 40.51
N LEU A 8 14.70 -47.04 39.36
CA LEU A 8 15.09 -45.72 38.86
C LEU A 8 13.97 -45.02 38.06
N GLN A 9 13.09 -45.77 37.41
CA GLN A 9 11.97 -45.21 36.64
C GLN A 9 10.99 -44.42 37.50
N THR A 10 10.58 -44.94 38.66
CA THR A 10 9.58 -44.26 39.51
C THR A 10 10.06 -42.91 40.05
N PRO A 11 11.25 -42.77 40.66
CA PRO A 11 11.74 -41.47 41.12
C PRO A 11 12.05 -40.51 39.96
N LEU A 12 12.53 -41.01 38.81
CA LEU A 12 12.73 -40.19 37.62
C LEU A 12 11.40 -39.66 37.07
N LEU A 13 10.36 -40.50 37.03
CA LEU A 13 9.02 -40.09 36.59
C LEU A 13 8.42 -39.05 37.54
N VAL A 14 8.55 -39.26 38.85
CA VAL A 14 8.11 -38.29 39.87
C VAL A 14 8.86 -36.96 39.73
N PHE A 15 10.17 -37.01 39.48
CA PHE A 15 10.98 -35.82 39.24
C PHE A 15 10.55 -35.08 37.97
N LEU A 16 10.30 -35.79 36.87
CA LEU A 16 9.82 -35.19 35.62
C LEU A 16 8.42 -34.59 35.77
N VAL A 17 7.52 -35.25 36.50
CA VAL A 17 6.19 -34.72 36.82
C VAL A 17 6.30 -33.46 37.67
N LEU A 18 7.12 -33.46 38.72
CA LEU A 18 7.39 -32.28 39.54
C LEU A 18 7.98 -31.14 38.70
N LEU A 19 8.97 -31.42 37.85
CA LEU A 19 9.55 -30.43 36.95
C LEU A 19 8.48 -29.82 36.02
N SER A 20 7.62 -30.66 35.43
CA SER A 20 6.53 -30.21 34.57
C SER A 20 5.48 -29.36 35.30
N LEU A 21 5.13 -29.73 36.54
CA LEU A 21 4.20 -28.96 37.38
C LEU A 21 4.79 -27.62 37.81
N THR A 22 6.10 -27.59 38.09
CA THR A 22 6.81 -26.36 38.45
C THR A 22 6.88 -25.41 37.25
N GLN A 23 7.21 -25.94 36.07
CA GLN A 23 7.17 -25.18 34.81
C GLN A 23 5.75 -24.67 34.50
N PHE A 24 4.72 -25.49 34.74
CA PHE A 24 3.33 -25.10 34.58
C PHE A 24 2.90 -23.99 35.55
N ALA A 25 3.30 -24.07 36.83
CA ALA A 25 3.01 -23.03 37.82
C ALA A 25 3.70 -21.69 37.50
N ILE A 26 4.96 -21.73 37.07
CA ILE A 26 5.72 -20.54 36.61
C ILE A 26 5.00 -19.92 35.40
N MET A 27 4.60 -20.74 34.44
CA MET A 27 3.89 -20.29 33.24
C MET A 27 2.53 -19.65 33.57
N ILE A 28 1.77 -20.20 34.53
CA ILE A 28 0.52 -19.58 35.01
C ILE A 28 0.79 -18.25 35.69
N SER A 29 1.75 -18.19 36.61
CA SER A 29 2.09 -16.94 37.32
C SER A 29 2.47 -15.83 36.34
N HIS A 30 3.26 -16.17 35.32
CA HIS A 30 3.66 -15.22 34.28
C HIS A 30 2.48 -14.78 33.42
N SER A 31 1.58 -15.70 33.04
CA SER A 31 0.36 -15.37 32.30
C SER A 31 -0.57 -14.44 33.10
N GLN A 32 -0.70 -14.63 34.42
CA GLN A 32 -1.50 -13.75 35.28
C GLN A 32 -0.91 -12.34 35.41
N GLU A 33 0.41 -12.24 35.52
CA GLU A 33 1.12 -10.95 35.55
C GLU A 33 0.94 -10.18 34.24
N VAL A 34 1.07 -10.87 33.11
CA VAL A 34 0.89 -10.29 31.77
C VAL A 34 -0.55 -9.87 31.57
N SER A 35 -1.51 -10.71 31.96
CA SER A 35 -2.92 -10.36 31.94
C SER A 35 -3.21 -9.11 32.78
N ARG A 36 -2.55 -8.97 33.94
CA ARG A 36 -2.70 -7.80 34.81
C ARG A 36 -2.15 -6.52 34.16
N VAL A 37 -0.97 -6.58 33.56
CA VAL A 37 -0.35 -5.43 32.86
C VAL A 37 -1.22 -5.01 31.67
N VAL A 38 -1.61 -5.96 30.83
CA VAL A 38 -2.48 -5.72 29.66
C VAL A 38 -3.85 -5.18 30.08
N ARG A 39 -4.41 -5.65 31.21
CA ARG A 39 -5.68 -5.14 31.79
C ARG A 39 -5.58 -3.72 32.31
N GLN A 40 -4.45 -3.33 32.88
CA GLN A 40 -4.25 -1.97 33.41
C GLN A 40 -4.20 -0.92 32.29
N GLU A 41 -3.77 -1.32 31.10
CA GLU A 41 -3.65 -0.48 29.91
C GLU A 41 -4.93 -0.45 29.04
N VAL A 42 -6.06 -0.98 29.53
CA VAL A 42 -7.35 -0.93 28.83
C VAL A 42 -7.86 0.51 28.84
N LEU A 43 -7.55 1.25 27.78
CA LEU A 43 -8.23 2.50 27.43
C LEU A 43 -9.63 2.19 26.86
N GLU A 44 -10.57 3.14 27.01
CA GLU A 44 -11.94 3.02 26.48
C GLU A 44 -11.95 2.50 25.03
N PRO A 45 -12.92 1.63 24.66
CA PRO A 45 -13.02 1.15 23.29
C PRO A 45 -13.10 2.34 22.34
N PRO A 46 -12.43 2.29 21.17
CA PRO A 46 -12.53 3.36 20.19
C PRO A 46 -14.01 3.59 19.86
N ALA A 47 -14.41 4.87 19.76
CA ALA A 47 -15.71 5.21 19.21
C ALA A 47 -15.88 4.51 17.85
N GLU A 48 -17.07 3.96 17.59
CA GLU A 48 -17.39 3.36 16.29
C GLU A 48 -17.18 4.41 15.20
N SER A 49 -16.00 4.39 14.56
CA SER A 49 -15.72 5.21 13.41
C SER A 49 -16.27 4.49 12.19
N THR A 50 -16.93 5.24 11.30
CA THR A 50 -17.34 4.72 10.02
C THR A 50 -16.10 4.29 9.24
N PHE A 51 -16.03 3.01 8.88
CA PHE A 51 -14.93 2.46 8.10
C PHE A 51 -14.87 3.14 6.74
N ASN A 52 -13.86 3.99 6.51
CA ASN A 52 -13.68 4.68 5.24
C ASN A 52 -12.50 4.10 4.46
N THR A 53 -12.79 3.18 3.55
CA THR A 53 -11.83 2.52 2.65
C THR A 53 -11.27 3.46 1.56
N THR A 54 -11.91 4.61 1.30
CA THR A 54 -11.52 5.53 0.20
C THR A 54 -10.09 6.05 0.31
N HIS A 55 -9.55 6.14 1.52
CA HIS A 55 -8.17 6.60 1.74
C HIS A 55 -7.13 5.61 1.19
N LEU A 56 -7.44 4.30 1.19
CA LEU A 56 -6.52 3.27 0.70
C LEU A 56 -6.39 3.30 -0.83
N VAL A 57 -7.39 3.82 -1.54
CA VAL A 57 -7.39 3.88 -3.03
C VAL A 57 -7.20 5.30 -3.55
N ALA A 58 -6.80 6.24 -2.68
CA ALA A 58 -6.53 7.61 -3.07
C ALA A 58 -5.39 7.65 -4.11
N PRO A 59 -5.62 8.22 -5.30
CA PRO A 59 -4.61 8.34 -6.36
C PRO A 59 -3.35 9.02 -5.84
N PRO A 60 -2.16 8.39 -5.80
CA PRO A 60 -0.97 9.07 -5.28
C PRO A 60 -0.57 10.30 -6.13
N ARG A 61 -1.03 10.34 -7.38
CA ARG A 61 -0.68 11.33 -8.39
C ARG A 61 -1.90 11.68 -9.23
N ILE A 62 -2.01 12.95 -9.59
CA ILE A 62 -2.97 13.44 -10.59
C ILE A 62 -2.18 14.17 -11.66
N TYR A 63 -2.33 13.74 -12.90
CA TYR A 63 -1.83 14.41 -14.08
C TYR A 63 -2.94 15.35 -14.59
N ALA A 64 -2.65 16.64 -14.60
CA ALA A 64 -3.59 17.67 -15.00
C ALA A 64 -3.25 18.16 -16.41
N LEU A 65 -4.21 18.02 -17.33
CA LEU A 65 -4.16 18.63 -18.65
C LEU A 65 -4.72 20.05 -18.54
N LEU A 66 -3.85 21.03 -18.68
CA LEU A 66 -4.18 22.43 -18.43
C LEU A 66 -4.80 23.11 -19.68
N PRO A 67 -5.61 24.17 -19.51
CA PRO A 67 -6.23 24.90 -20.62
C PRO A 67 -5.26 25.48 -21.67
N ASN A 68 -4.00 25.68 -21.33
CA ASN A 68 -2.96 26.15 -22.25
C ASN A 68 -2.24 25.02 -23.01
N GLY A 69 -2.63 23.76 -22.81
CA GLY A 69 -2.01 22.58 -23.41
C GLY A 69 -0.82 22.01 -22.63
N ASP A 70 -0.42 22.63 -21.50
CA ASP A 70 0.62 22.06 -20.64
C ASP A 70 0.06 20.89 -19.80
N THR A 71 0.95 19.98 -19.41
CA THR A 71 0.64 18.94 -18.41
C THR A 71 1.33 19.24 -17.09
N ALA A 72 0.59 19.10 -15.98
CA ALA A 72 1.09 19.39 -14.64
C ALA A 72 0.91 18.21 -13.68
N LEU A 73 1.88 18.01 -12.77
CA LEU A 73 1.74 17.08 -11.66
C LEU A 73 1.11 17.77 -10.44
N LEU A 74 -0.06 17.29 -10.03
CA LEU A 74 -0.66 17.64 -8.74
C LEU A 74 -0.32 16.55 -7.71
N ARG A 75 0.48 16.90 -6.70
CA ARG A 75 0.88 15.99 -5.62
C ARG A 75 -0.17 15.95 -4.51
N SER A 76 -0.24 14.85 -3.77
CA SER A 76 -1.24 14.68 -2.69
C SER A 76 -1.15 15.69 -1.55
N SER A 77 0.01 16.32 -1.36
CA SER A 77 0.21 17.41 -0.39
C SER A 77 -0.28 18.77 -0.87
N SER A 78 -0.69 18.92 -2.13
CA SER A 78 -1.15 20.21 -2.68
C SER A 78 -2.61 20.48 -2.31
N ALA A 79 -2.94 21.75 -2.04
CA ALA A 79 -4.32 22.15 -1.77
C ALA A 79 -5.25 21.79 -2.95
N HIS A 80 -4.79 22.00 -4.19
CA HIS A 80 -5.53 21.67 -5.41
C HIS A 80 -5.86 20.17 -5.49
N TYR A 81 -4.90 19.29 -5.22
CA TYR A 81 -5.15 17.85 -5.14
C TYR A 81 -6.22 17.53 -4.10
N LEU A 82 -6.08 18.08 -2.87
CA LEU A 82 -7.00 17.77 -1.79
C LEU A 82 -8.43 18.22 -2.11
N THR A 83 -8.59 19.40 -2.73
CA THR A 83 -9.88 19.89 -3.20
C THR A 83 -10.46 18.99 -4.29
N ILE A 84 -9.67 18.62 -5.30
CA ILE A 84 -10.07 17.75 -6.40
C ILE A 84 -10.54 16.39 -5.87
N TRP A 85 -9.67 15.68 -5.15
CA TRP A 85 -9.93 14.31 -4.72
C TRP A 85 -10.97 14.26 -3.60
N ASN A 86 -10.73 14.97 -2.48
CA ASN A 86 -11.54 14.80 -1.28
C ASN A 86 -12.88 15.54 -1.33
N THR A 87 -13.02 16.58 -2.17
CA THR A 87 -14.23 17.41 -2.20
C THR A 87 -15.00 17.25 -3.50
N VAL A 88 -14.40 17.58 -4.65
CA VAL A 88 -15.14 17.65 -5.91
C VAL A 88 -15.45 16.24 -6.44
N LEU A 89 -14.41 15.44 -6.70
CA LEU A 89 -14.57 14.10 -7.29
C LEU A 89 -15.25 13.13 -6.33
N LYS A 90 -14.85 13.10 -5.06
CA LYS A 90 -15.55 12.31 -4.03
C LYS A 90 -17.03 12.71 -3.93
N GLY A 91 -17.34 14.01 -4.07
CA GLY A 91 -18.72 14.49 -4.12
C GLY A 91 -19.51 13.94 -5.30
N SER A 92 -18.89 13.84 -6.49
CA SER A 92 -19.51 13.22 -7.68
C SER A 92 -19.62 11.70 -7.55
N LEU A 93 -18.57 11.01 -7.11
CA LEU A 93 -18.56 9.56 -6.91
C LEU A 93 -19.58 9.12 -5.86
N ASN A 94 -19.81 9.90 -4.80
CA ASN A 94 -20.84 9.62 -3.79
C ASN A 94 -22.27 9.65 -4.34
N GLN A 95 -22.50 10.21 -5.53
CA GLN A 95 -23.81 10.13 -6.21
C GLN A 95 -24.04 8.71 -6.77
N LEU A 96 -22.96 7.99 -7.09
CA LEU A 96 -22.99 6.63 -7.59
C LEU A 96 -23.13 5.65 -6.42
N ARG A 97 -24.37 5.46 -5.94
CA ARG A 97 -24.63 4.50 -4.84
C ARG A 97 -24.52 3.04 -5.28
N PHE A 98 -24.76 2.78 -6.55
CA PHE A 98 -24.87 1.45 -7.12
C PHE A 98 -24.25 1.43 -8.52
N LEU A 99 -23.49 0.38 -8.84
CA LEU A 99 -22.93 0.16 -10.16
C LEU A 99 -23.04 -1.31 -10.56
N ARG A 100 -23.38 -1.53 -11.83
CA ARG A 100 -23.29 -2.82 -12.50
C ARG A 100 -22.50 -2.68 -13.79
N PRO A 101 -21.83 -3.75 -14.25
CA PRO A 101 -21.08 -3.69 -15.51
C PRO A 101 -21.92 -3.30 -16.73
N ASP A 102 -23.21 -3.69 -16.80
CA ASP A 102 -24.11 -3.36 -17.92
C ASP A 102 -24.49 -1.86 -17.99
N LEU A 103 -24.27 -1.12 -16.91
CA LEU A 103 -24.51 0.33 -16.86
C LEU A 103 -23.32 1.14 -17.38
N LEU A 104 -22.17 0.49 -17.62
CA LEU A 104 -21.00 1.12 -18.20
C LEU A 104 -21.20 1.32 -19.70
N GLN A 105 -21.08 2.57 -20.15
CA GLN A 105 -21.13 2.89 -21.57
C GLN A 105 -19.71 2.94 -22.11
N LEU A 106 -19.41 2.12 -23.12
CA LEU A 106 -18.13 2.16 -23.81
C LEU A 106 -17.97 3.49 -24.55
N VAL A 107 -16.78 4.07 -24.46
CA VAL A 107 -16.38 5.31 -25.12
C VAL A 107 -15.16 5.01 -25.97
N ASP A 108 -15.16 5.52 -27.19
CA ASP A 108 -14.04 5.36 -28.12
C ASP A 108 -12.83 6.21 -27.66
N GLU A 109 -11.63 5.65 -27.68
CA GLU A 109 -10.42 6.31 -27.17
C GLU A 109 -10.13 7.62 -27.92
N ASP A 110 -10.32 7.63 -29.24
CA ASP A 110 -10.16 8.82 -30.09
C ASP A 110 -11.06 9.97 -29.61
N THR A 111 -12.20 9.67 -29.00
CA THR A 111 -13.10 10.69 -28.46
C THR A 111 -12.69 11.21 -27.08
N VAL A 112 -11.71 10.59 -26.43
CA VAL A 112 -11.17 10.95 -25.10
C VAL A 112 -9.90 11.78 -25.25
N LEU A 113 -9.04 11.47 -26.23
CA LEU A 113 -7.69 12.04 -26.37
C LEU A 113 -7.61 13.34 -27.20
N ASP A 114 -8.69 13.75 -27.87
CA ASP A 114 -8.73 15.03 -28.60
C ASP A 114 -8.76 16.22 -27.62
N GLU A 115 -7.59 16.74 -27.27
CA GLU A 115 -7.30 18.05 -26.63
C GLU A 115 -8.19 18.42 -25.41
N GLU A 116 -8.76 17.45 -24.70
CA GLU A 116 -9.72 17.72 -23.64
C GLU A 116 -9.00 18.14 -22.34
N VAL A 117 -9.25 19.36 -21.88
CA VAL A 117 -8.83 19.83 -20.56
C VAL A 117 -9.46 18.92 -19.50
N GLY A 118 -8.66 18.44 -18.57
CA GLY A 118 -9.10 17.43 -17.62
C GLY A 118 -8.01 16.94 -16.69
N ILE A 119 -8.31 15.86 -15.99
CA ILE A 119 -7.34 15.20 -15.12
C ILE A 119 -7.36 13.68 -15.32
N PHE A 120 -6.17 13.10 -15.35
CA PHE A 120 -5.96 11.67 -15.17
C PHE A 120 -5.55 11.39 -13.72
N LEU A 121 -6.34 10.59 -13.04
CA LEU A 121 -6.02 10.07 -11.71
C LEU A 121 -5.52 8.64 -11.86
N MET A 122 -4.23 8.46 -11.62
CA MET A 122 -3.63 7.12 -11.60
C MET A 122 -4.02 6.43 -10.30
N LEU A 123 -4.75 5.32 -10.37
CA LEU A 123 -5.01 4.54 -9.17
C LEU A 123 -3.69 4.03 -8.57
N PRO A 124 -3.62 3.77 -7.26
CA PRO A 124 -2.40 3.22 -6.67
C PRO A 124 -1.96 1.88 -7.28
N SER A 125 -2.93 1.04 -7.66
CA SER A 125 -2.77 -0.25 -8.36
C SER A 125 -3.94 -0.43 -9.32
N PRO A 126 -3.78 -1.19 -10.43
CA PRO A 126 -4.93 -1.67 -11.18
C PRO A 126 -5.86 -2.47 -10.26
N LEU A 127 -7.16 -2.25 -10.39
CA LEU A 127 -8.18 -2.83 -9.52
C LEU A 127 -9.35 -3.37 -10.33
N PRO A 128 -9.78 -4.63 -10.12
CA PRO A 128 -11.06 -5.10 -10.63
C PRO A 128 -12.21 -4.19 -10.20
N LEU A 129 -13.20 -4.02 -11.09
CA LEU A 129 -14.34 -3.11 -10.89
C LEU A 129 -15.07 -3.31 -9.55
N ASP A 130 -15.23 -4.55 -9.09
CA ASP A 130 -15.88 -4.88 -7.82
C ASP A 130 -15.06 -4.36 -6.61
N GLN A 131 -13.73 -4.50 -6.65
CA GLN A 131 -12.83 -3.99 -5.63
C GLN A 131 -12.78 -2.46 -5.63
N PHE A 132 -12.77 -1.85 -6.81
CA PHE A 132 -12.89 -0.40 -6.97
C PHE A 132 -14.18 0.13 -6.34
N CYS A 133 -15.33 -0.48 -6.65
CA CYS A 133 -16.61 -0.14 -6.03
C CYS A 133 -16.59 -0.30 -4.50
N THR A 134 -16.01 -1.40 -4.00
CA THR A 134 -15.83 -1.63 -2.55
C THR A 134 -15.06 -0.49 -1.88
N ALA A 135 -13.96 -0.09 -2.50
CA ALA A 135 -13.08 0.93 -1.95
C ALA A 135 -13.74 2.31 -1.91
N LEU A 136 -14.70 2.54 -2.80
CA LEU A 136 -15.49 3.77 -2.87
C LEU A 136 -16.84 3.69 -2.15
N ASN A 137 -17.14 2.57 -1.47
CA ASN A 137 -18.44 2.29 -0.85
C ASN A 137 -19.63 2.37 -1.83
N ILE A 138 -19.41 1.93 -3.06
CA ILE A 138 -20.42 1.79 -4.11
C ILE A 138 -20.94 0.36 -4.06
N GLU A 139 -22.25 0.18 -3.97
CA GLU A 139 -22.88 -1.14 -4.03
C GLU A 139 -22.65 -1.74 -5.43
N PHE A 140 -22.10 -2.95 -5.48
CA PHE A 140 -21.75 -3.61 -6.73
C PHE A 140 -22.54 -4.91 -6.89
N ALA A 141 -23.18 -5.06 -8.04
CA ALA A 141 -23.82 -6.31 -8.45
C ALA A 141 -23.30 -6.74 -9.82
N SER A 142 -22.86 -8.00 -9.91
CA SER A 142 -22.48 -8.66 -11.16
C SER A 142 -23.35 -9.89 -11.40
N PHE A 143 -23.49 -10.27 -12.66
CA PHE A 143 -24.05 -11.56 -13.03
C PHE A 143 -22.93 -12.62 -13.03
N ASP A 144 -23.28 -13.88 -12.76
CA ASP A 144 -22.33 -14.98 -12.81
C ASP A 144 -21.65 -15.05 -14.19
N HIS A 145 -20.32 -15.24 -14.19
CA HIS A 145 -19.45 -15.37 -15.38
C HIS A 145 -19.19 -14.12 -16.23
N GLN A 146 -19.51 -12.91 -15.75
CA GLN A 146 -19.11 -11.69 -16.45
C GLN A 146 -17.64 -11.34 -16.17
N VAL A 147 -16.84 -11.11 -17.22
CA VAL A 147 -15.48 -10.56 -17.08
C VAL A 147 -15.60 -9.11 -16.63
N LEU A 148 -14.94 -8.77 -15.53
CA LEU A 148 -14.97 -7.43 -14.96
C LEU A 148 -13.81 -6.59 -15.50
N PRO A 149 -14.05 -5.31 -15.85
CA PRO A 149 -12.98 -4.38 -16.19
C PRO A 149 -11.95 -4.25 -15.07
N VAL A 150 -10.67 -4.14 -15.42
CA VAL A 150 -9.59 -3.86 -14.46
C VAL A 150 -9.22 -2.39 -14.58
N ILE A 151 -9.72 -1.60 -13.63
CA ILE A 151 -9.57 -0.16 -13.65
C ILE A 151 -8.12 0.21 -13.33
N ASN A 152 -7.47 0.91 -14.26
CA ASN A 152 -6.10 1.41 -14.08
C ASN A 152 -6.07 2.92 -13.75
N ARG A 153 -6.79 3.75 -14.53
CA ARG A 153 -6.90 5.19 -14.31
C ARG A 153 -8.34 5.68 -14.38
N ILE A 154 -8.58 6.84 -13.78
CA ILE A 154 -9.83 7.60 -13.90
C ILE A 154 -9.51 8.85 -14.70
N PHE A 155 -10.29 9.14 -15.73
CA PHE A 155 -10.27 10.42 -16.40
C PHE A 155 -11.49 11.25 -16.01
N VAL A 156 -11.28 12.54 -15.76
CA VAL A 156 -12.34 13.49 -15.43
C VAL A 156 -12.25 14.67 -16.38
N SER A 157 -13.28 14.83 -17.20
CA SER A 157 -13.38 15.97 -18.13
C SER A 157 -13.65 17.26 -17.36
N ALA A 158 -12.88 18.29 -17.70
CA ALA A 158 -13.09 19.67 -17.24
C ALA A 158 -13.80 20.53 -18.29
N GLU A 159 -14.19 19.95 -19.43
CA GLU A 159 -14.86 20.69 -20.52
C GLU A 159 -16.31 20.23 -20.75
N LYS A 160 -16.87 20.58 -21.91
CA LYS A 160 -18.32 20.49 -22.22
C LYS A 160 -18.92 19.07 -22.12
N ASN A 161 -18.09 18.02 -22.08
CA ASN A 161 -18.58 16.64 -22.09
C ASN A 161 -18.93 16.10 -20.69
N ASP A 162 -18.69 16.87 -19.61
CA ASP A 162 -19.10 16.63 -18.21
C ASP A 162 -19.21 15.14 -17.83
N ARG A 163 -18.09 14.43 -17.97
CA ARG A 163 -18.00 12.97 -17.89
C ARG A 163 -16.87 12.53 -16.96
N VAL A 164 -17.09 11.40 -16.30
CA VAL A 164 -16.07 10.65 -15.58
C VAL A 164 -15.92 9.31 -16.29
N LEU A 165 -14.69 8.99 -16.70
CA LEU A 165 -14.34 7.75 -17.38
C LEU A 165 -13.44 6.90 -16.48
N ILE A 166 -13.59 5.59 -16.56
CA ILE A 166 -12.64 4.61 -16.05
C ILE A 166 -12.01 3.89 -17.24
N GLU A 167 -10.71 3.66 -17.17
CA GLU A 167 -9.98 2.92 -18.19
C GLU A 167 -9.74 1.47 -17.75
N ASP A 168 -10.02 0.54 -18.65
CA ASP A 168 -9.58 -0.85 -18.60
C ASP A 168 -8.46 -1.09 -19.61
N GLU A 169 -7.23 -0.92 -19.15
CA GLU A 169 -6.02 -1.04 -19.98
C GLU A 169 -5.87 -2.44 -20.60
N ALA A 170 -6.26 -3.50 -19.89
CA ALA A 170 -6.12 -4.86 -20.41
C ALA A 170 -6.96 -5.09 -21.69
N SER A 171 -8.03 -4.32 -21.85
CA SER A 171 -8.95 -4.40 -22.97
C SER A 171 -8.91 -3.17 -23.87
N ASP A 172 -8.02 -2.21 -23.60
CA ASP A 172 -7.90 -0.93 -24.30
C ASP A 172 -9.25 -0.18 -24.41
N ASN A 173 -10.00 -0.13 -23.30
CA ASN A 173 -11.38 0.36 -23.29
C ASN A 173 -11.58 1.47 -22.26
N PHE A 174 -12.31 2.53 -22.66
CA PHE A 174 -12.82 3.54 -21.75
C PHE A 174 -14.30 3.34 -21.47
N TYR A 175 -14.69 3.38 -20.20
CA TYR A 175 -16.07 3.29 -19.78
C TYR A 175 -16.52 4.57 -19.08
N LYS A 176 -17.63 5.15 -19.55
CA LYS A 176 -18.28 6.27 -18.90
C LYS A 176 -19.07 5.80 -17.69
N LEU A 177 -18.79 6.42 -16.54
CA LEU A 177 -19.60 6.27 -15.34
C LEU A 177 -20.90 7.09 -15.45
N PRO A 178 -22.03 6.61 -14.89
CA PRO A 178 -23.32 7.29 -14.96
C PRO A 178 -23.42 8.43 -13.93
N ILE A 179 -22.43 9.33 -13.92
CA ILE A 179 -22.32 10.53 -13.07
C ILE A 179 -21.74 11.69 -13.86
N THR A 180 -21.91 12.91 -13.33
CA THR A 180 -21.30 14.13 -13.88
C THR A 180 -20.00 14.48 -13.15
N SER A 181 -19.03 15.05 -13.88
CA SER A 181 -17.76 15.48 -13.28
C SER A 181 -17.89 16.80 -12.54
N LYS A 182 -18.88 17.64 -12.88
CA LYS A 182 -18.88 19.09 -12.57
C LYS A 182 -17.75 19.81 -13.30
N ALA A 183 -17.67 19.57 -14.61
CA ALA A 183 -16.62 20.08 -15.49
C ALA A 183 -16.21 21.54 -15.23
N GLU A 184 -17.17 22.47 -15.09
CA GLU A 184 -16.87 23.90 -14.85
C GLU A 184 -16.04 24.14 -13.58
N VAL A 185 -16.30 23.38 -12.51
CA VAL A 185 -15.52 23.49 -11.26
C VAL A 185 -14.10 23.00 -11.49
N PHE A 186 -13.94 21.91 -12.23
CA PHE A 186 -12.63 21.38 -12.60
C PHE A 186 -11.86 22.36 -13.49
N PHE A 187 -12.52 22.95 -14.49
CA PHE A 187 -11.91 23.92 -15.39
C PHE A 187 -11.32 25.10 -14.61
N ASN A 188 -12.12 25.70 -13.72
CA ASN A 188 -11.68 26.83 -12.91
C ASN A 188 -10.50 26.48 -12.00
N LEU A 189 -10.48 25.27 -11.43
CA LEU A 189 -9.36 24.78 -10.61
C LEU A 189 -8.08 24.59 -11.45
N LEU A 190 -8.21 24.10 -12.68
CA LEU A 190 -7.10 23.91 -13.60
C LEU A 190 -6.57 25.23 -14.16
N GLU A 191 -7.45 26.19 -14.44
CA GLU A 191 -7.07 27.55 -14.84
C GLU A 191 -6.29 28.26 -13.72
N ILE A 192 -6.71 28.13 -12.45
CA ILE A 192 -5.95 28.65 -11.31
C ILE A 192 -4.58 27.96 -11.20
N THR A 193 -4.54 26.64 -11.41
CA THR A 193 -3.29 25.87 -11.37
C THR A 193 -2.30 26.35 -12.44
N GLN A 194 -2.78 26.55 -13.67
CA GLN A 194 -1.99 27.04 -14.79
C GLN A 194 -1.40 28.44 -14.51
N ASN A 195 -2.17 29.32 -13.87
CA ASN A 195 -1.72 30.67 -13.53
C ASN A 195 -0.84 30.71 -12.26
N GLY A 196 -0.61 29.56 -11.61
CA GLY A 196 0.22 29.42 -10.42
C GLY A 196 1.61 28.81 -10.70
N VAL A 197 2.30 28.42 -9.63
CA VAL A 197 3.54 27.62 -9.72
C VAL A 197 3.15 26.15 -9.67
N TYR A 198 3.43 25.42 -10.75
CA TYR A 198 3.16 23.99 -10.85
C TYR A 198 4.40 23.23 -11.34
N TYR A 199 4.35 21.91 -11.20
CA TYR A 199 5.39 21.02 -11.72
C TYR A 199 5.05 20.65 -13.17
N GLY A 200 5.65 21.35 -14.12
CA GLY A 200 5.46 21.06 -15.55
C GLY A 200 6.04 19.72 -15.94
N LEU A 201 5.25 18.98 -16.70
CA LEU A 201 5.57 17.66 -17.22
C LEU A 201 5.68 17.68 -18.74
N ARG A 202 6.47 16.75 -19.27
CA ARG A 202 6.47 16.40 -20.70
C ARG A 202 6.50 14.89 -20.84
N PRO A 203 5.90 14.33 -21.90
CA PRO A 203 6.00 12.92 -22.18
C PRO A 203 7.44 12.51 -22.51
N ILE A 204 7.77 11.27 -22.22
CA ILE A 204 9.02 10.62 -22.59
C ILE A 204 8.76 9.82 -23.86
N ASP A 205 9.58 10.02 -24.89
CA ASP A 205 9.54 9.19 -26.08
C ASP A 205 10.09 7.80 -25.74
N LEU A 206 9.22 6.78 -25.87
CA LEU A 206 9.56 5.39 -25.55
C LEU A 206 10.04 4.59 -26.76
N ALA A 207 9.90 5.12 -27.98
CA ALA A 207 10.32 4.44 -29.20
C ALA A 207 11.78 3.90 -29.17
N PRO A 208 12.74 4.54 -28.46
CA PRO A 208 14.10 4.01 -28.38
C PRO A 208 14.32 2.80 -27.46
N TYR A 209 13.38 2.44 -26.57
CA TYR A 209 13.67 1.53 -25.43
C TYR A 209 13.10 0.11 -25.57
N ASP A 210 12.51 -0.26 -26.70
CA ASP A 210 11.83 -1.56 -26.93
C ASP A 210 10.73 -1.91 -25.89
N PHE A 211 10.39 -1.00 -24.98
CA PHE A 211 9.31 -1.12 -24.00
C PHE A 211 7.99 -0.68 -24.61
N SER A 212 6.89 -1.23 -24.11
CA SER A 212 5.57 -0.60 -24.26
C SER A 212 5.18 0.10 -22.95
N ALA A 213 4.18 0.98 -23.02
CA ALA A 213 3.59 1.58 -21.83
C ALA A 213 2.07 1.52 -21.89
N ALA A 214 1.49 1.22 -20.73
CA ALA A 214 0.05 1.26 -20.49
C ALA A 214 -0.48 2.69 -20.34
N ASN A 215 0.39 3.67 -20.17
CA ASN A 215 0.01 5.07 -20.02
C ASN A 215 1.10 5.94 -20.62
N GLU A 216 0.77 7.18 -20.94
CA GLU A 216 1.79 8.17 -21.24
C GLU A 216 2.71 8.35 -20.01
N ILE A 217 4.02 8.18 -20.23
CA ILE A 217 5.03 8.26 -19.17
C ILE A 217 5.64 9.67 -19.19
N TYR A 218 5.63 10.34 -18.05
CA TYR A 218 6.09 11.72 -17.94
C TYR A 218 7.43 11.86 -17.25
N THR A 219 8.16 12.92 -17.62
CA THR A 219 9.28 13.48 -16.84
C THR A 219 9.00 14.95 -16.55
N TYR A 220 9.65 15.50 -15.53
CA TYR A 220 9.65 16.95 -15.34
C TYR A 220 10.27 17.66 -16.54
N GLN A 221 9.64 18.75 -16.98
CA GLN A 221 10.19 19.63 -18.03
C GLN A 221 11.54 20.21 -17.62
N GLN A 222 11.68 20.53 -16.33
CA GLN A 222 12.93 20.99 -15.72
C GLN A 222 13.31 20.05 -14.58
N THR A 223 14.56 19.61 -14.60
CA THR A 223 15.11 18.74 -13.56
C THR A 223 14.97 19.38 -12.17
N PRO A 224 14.28 18.73 -11.22
CA PRO A 224 14.01 19.33 -9.93
C PRO A 224 15.24 19.29 -9.01
N TYR A 225 15.34 20.29 -8.13
CA TYR A 225 16.15 20.16 -6.92
C TYR A 225 15.39 19.34 -5.90
N VAL A 226 16.03 18.30 -5.40
CA VAL A 226 15.48 17.41 -4.39
C VAL A 226 16.22 17.57 -3.07
N SER A 227 15.47 17.74 -1.99
CA SER A 227 16.05 17.77 -0.65
C SER A 227 16.46 16.36 -0.24
N SER A 228 17.70 16.22 0.25
CA SER A 228 18.10 15.07 1.06
C SER A 228 17.09 14.84 2.18
N ARG A 229 16.95 13.59 2.61
CA ARG A 229 16.13 13.22 3.75
C ARG A 229 16.99 12.60 4.84
N SER A 230 16.50 12.69 6.05
CA SER A 230 17.07 11.97 7.20
C SER A 230 16.03 10.97 7.69
N VAL A 231 16.45 10.00 8.48
CA VAL A 231 15.49 9.13 9.15
C VAL A 231 14.92 9.86 10.36
N GLY A 232 13.58 9.92 10.43
CA GLY A 232 12.83 10.53 11.53
C GLY A 232 12.92 9.74 12.83
N ARG A 233 12.15 10.19 13.83
CA ARG A 233 12.03 9.46 15.11
C ARG A 233 10.91 8.45 14.99
N ALA A 234 11.14 7.24 15.48
CA ALA A 234 10.10 6.23 15.61
C ALA A 234 9.01 6.74 16.56
N HIS A 235 7.76 6.40 16.26
CA HIS A 235 6.69 6.53 17.22
C HIS A 235 6.74 5.33 18.17
N GLU A 236 6.63 5.57 19.48
CA GLU A 236 6.51 4.47 20.43
C GLU A 236 5.11 3.86 20.28
N GLN A 237 5.08 2.63 19.78
CA GLN A 237 3.88 1.80 19.79
C GLN A 237 3.85 1.03 21.11
N ASN A 238 2.83 1.25 21.94
CA ASN A 238 2.64 0.48 23.15
C ASN A 238 2.06 -0.91 22.79
N ILE A 239 2.92 -1.92 22.80
CA ILE A 239 2.58 -3.28 22.38
C ILE A 239 1.58 -3.94 23.32
N GLU A 240 1.58 -3.60 24.61
CA GLU A 240 0.58 -4.06 25.57
C GLU A 240 -0.82 -3.53 25.27
N VAL A 241 -0.93 -2.27 24.83
CA VAL A 241 -2.20 -1.67 24.36
C VAL A 241 -2.68 -2.35 23.06
N ILE A 242 -1.76 -2.67 22.15
CA ILE A 242 -2.12 -3.42 20.93
C ILE A 242 -2.58 -4.84 21.30
N ALA A 243 -1.89 -5.50 22.23
CA ALA A 243 -2.26 -6.82 22.72
C ALA A 243 -3.65 -6.83 23.36
N SER A 244 -3.99 -5.83 24.20
CA SER A 244 -5.29 -5.75 24.86
C SER A 244 -6.46 -5.63 23.88
N ARG A 245 -6.21 -5.09 22.67
CA ARG A 245 -7.21 -4.94 21.60
C ARG A 245 -7.24 -6.11 20.64
N TYR A 246 -6.09 -6.76 20.41
CA TYR A 246 -5.98 -7.85 19.43
C TYR A 246 -6.56 -9.18 19.94
N PHE A 247 -6.29 -9.51 21.20
CA PHE A 247 -6.75 -10.74 21.85
C PHE A 247 -8.13 -10.54 22.49
N ASP A 248 -9.03 -11.51 22.26
CA ASP A 248 -10.41 -11.40 22.77
C ASP A 248 -10.49 -11.75 24.27
N ASP A 249 -9.65 -12.67 24.74
CA ASP A 249 -9.49 -13.01 26.16
C ASP A 249 -8.04 -12.84 26.61
N ILE A 250 -7.78 -11.71 27.27
CA ILE A 250 -6.48 -11.35 27.84
C ILE A 250 -5.99 -12.28 28.96
N THR A 251 -6.82 -13.17 29.50
CA THR A 251 -6.40 -14.16 30.51
C THR A 251 -5.70 -15.37 29.92
N MET A 252 -5.88 -15.62 28.63
CA MET A 252 -5.26 -16.74 27.93
C MET A 252 -3.92 -16.38 27.30
N ILE A 253 -3.55 -15.09 27.32
CA ILE A 253 -2.31 -14.59 26.72
C ILE A 253 -1.09 -15.14 27.48
N ARG A 254 -0.13 -15.62 26.70
CA ARG A 254 1.22 -15.99 27.13
C ARG A 254 2.21 -15.11 26.39
N THR A 255 3.36 -14.85 27.01
CA THR A 255 4.46 -14.11 26.38
C THR A 255 5.78 -14.83 26.54
N PHE A 256 6.65 -14.65 25.56
CA PHE A 256 8.04 -15.05 25.62
C PHE A 256 8.91 -14.10 24.77
N ARG A 257 10.19 -14.02 25.12
CA ARG A 257 11.20 -13.38 24.28
C ARG A 257 11.77 -14.40 23.30
N GLY A 258 11.69 -14.09 22.01
CA GLY A 258 12.26 -14.90 20.93
C GLY A 258 13.78 -14.72 20.78
N ALA A 259 14.37 -15.45 19.84
CA ALA A 259 15.82 -15.49 19.62
C ALA A 259 16.45 -14.15 19.18
N ASN A 260 15.65 -13.18 18.73
CA ASN A 260 16.09 -11.85 18.28
C ASN A 260 15.57 -10.74 19.21
N ASP A 261 15.41 -11.02 20.50
CA ASP A 261 14.75 -10.16 21.50
C ASP A 261 13.34 -9.70 21.12
N SER A 262 12.72 -10.40 20.17
CA SER A 262 11.34 -10.14 19.77
C SER A 262 10.40 -10.46 20.92
N LEU A 263 9.53 -9.52 21.27
CA LEU A 263 8.45 -9.76 22.21
C LEU A 263 7.30 -10.46 21.49
N VAL A 264 6.87 -11.61 21.98
CA VAL A 264 5.80 -12.41 21.37
C VAL A 264 4.69 -12.65 22.37
N TYR A 265 3.46 -12.33 22.00
CA TYR A 265 2.22 -12.67 22.71
C TYR A 265 1.45 -13.73 21.92
N TYR A 266 0.86 -14.73 22.59
CA TYR A 266 0.14 -15.83 21.95
C TYR A 266 -0.92 -16.43 22.87
N ASP A 267 -2.07 -16.84 22.32
CA ASP A 267 -3.20 -17.44 23.07
C ASP A 267 -3.56 -18.88 22.63
N GLY A 268 -2.88 -19.44 21.62
CA GLY A 268 -3.29 -20.71 20.99
C GLY A 268 -3.72 -20.55 19.53
N ILE A 269 -4.36 -19.43 19.21
CA ILE A 269 -5.03 -19.15 17.94
C ILE A 269 -4.38 -17.95 17.25
N LYS A 270 -4.17 -16.87 18.00
CA LYS A 270 -3.61 -15.59 17.60
C LYS A 270 -2.18 -15.43 18.12
N THR A 271 -1.33 -14.79 17.32
CA THR A 271 0.04 -14.41 17.67
C THR A 271 0.24 -12.94 17.35
N LEU A 272 0.81 -12.19 18.29
CA LEU A 272 1.29 -10.83 18.12
C LEU A 272 2.78 -10.83 18.40
N ARG A 273 3.59 -10.28 17.49
CA ARG A 273 5.04 -10.18 17.63
C ARG A 273 5.51 -8.78 17.29
N GLN A 274 6.44 -8.27 18.08
CA GLN A 274 7.19 -7.04 17.80
C GLN A 274 8.68 -7.36 17.65
N LEU A 275 9.28 -6.91 16.54
CA LEU A 275 10.72 -7.04 16.28
C LEU A 275 11.37 -5.67 16.48
N GLU A 276 12.27 -5.54 17.47
CA GLU A 276 12.90 -4.24 17.84
C GLU A 276 14.40 -4.19 17.54
N ASN A 277 15.13 -5.30 17.68
CA ASN A 277 16.60 -5.27 17.72
C ASN A 277 17.33 -5.30 16.36
N VAL A 278 16.60 -5.33 15.24
CA VAL A 278 17.20 -5.43 13.90
C VAL A 278 17.05 -4.12 13.10
N THR A 279 16.07 -3.29 13.44
CA THR A 279 15.63 -2.16 12.61
C THR A 279 15.37 -0.92 13.46
N ARG A 280 15.50 0.27 12.86
CA ARG A 280 15.24 1.54 13.58
C ARG A 280 13.76 1.76 13.93
N PHE A 281 12.84 1.24 13.11
CA PHE A 281 11.41 1.24 13.39
C PHE A 281 10.99 -0.19 13.73
N PRO A 282 10.17 -0.40 14.78
CA PRO A 282 9.72 -1.73 15.15
C PRO A 282 8.83 -2.31 14.05
N ILE A 283 8.96 -3.61 13.83
CA ILE A 283 8.09 -4.36 12.92
C ILE A 283 7.05 -5.10 13.76
N LEU A 284 5.78 -4.90 13.41
CA LEU A 284 4.63 -5.56 14.02
C LEU A 284 4.15 -6.71 13.14
N GLU A 285 4.04 -7.91 13.71
CA GLU A 285 3.45 -9.08 13.04
C GLU A 285 2.25 -9.58 13.82
N LEU A 286 1.10 -9.68 13.15
CA LEU A 286 -0.12 -10.33 13.64
C LEU A 286 -0.33 -11.60 12.82
N LYS A 287 -0.68 -12.70 13.48
CA LYS A 287 -1.06 -13.95 12.81
C LYS A 287 -2.23 -14.60 13.53
N ARG A 288 -3.19 -15.11 12.77
CA ARG A 288 -4.33 -15.87 13.26
C ARG A 288 -4.39 -17.21 12.54
N SER A 289 -4.59 -18.28 13.30
CA SER A 289 -4.85 -19.61 12.74
C SER A 289 -6.18 -19.59 11.99
N ALA A 290 -6.19 -20.05 10.75
CA ALA A 290 -7.39 -20.10 9.93
C ALA A 290 -8.34 -21.17 10.48
N ASP A 291 -9.38 -20.74 11.21
CA ASP A 291 -10.55 -21.58 11.48
C ASP A 291 -11.59 -21.33 10.38
N GLN A 292 -12.23 -22.42 9.95
CA GLN A 292 -13.27 -22.43 8.93
C GLN A 292 -14.49 -21.61 9.40
N SER A 293 -14.50 -20.32 9.12
CA SER A 293 -15.62 -19.43 9.37
C SER A 293 -16.28 -19.08 8.04
N LEU A 294 -17.61 -19.22 8.00
CA LEU A 294 -18.45 -18.90 6.84
C LEU A 294 -18.73 -17.40 6.78
N ILE A 295 -18.45 -16.82 5.62
CA ILE A 295 -18.96 -15.55 5.04
C ILE A 295 -18.58 -14.29 5.84
N GLY A 296 -17.76 -13.42 5.25
CA GLY A 296 -17.40 -12.10 5.81
C GLY A 296 -16.87 -11.08 4.78
N ASP A 297 -16.22 -10.04 5.29
CA ASP A 297 -15.79 -8.81 4.61
C ASP A 297 -14.71 -8.95 3.48
N ARG A 298 -14.79 -8.10 2.44
CA ARG A 298 -13.79 -8.01 1.34
C ARG A 298 -12.40 -7.57 1.88
N PRO A 299 -11.27 -7.91 1.23
CA PRO A 299 -9.91 -7.74 1.78
C PRO A 299 -9.58 -6.35 2.33
N LEU A 300 -10.02 -5.30 1.64
CA LEU A 300 -9.83 -3.90 2.05
C LEU A 300 -10.61 -3.57 3.33
N GLN A 301 -11.84 -4.06 3.45
CA GLN A 301 -12.69 -3.85 4.63
C GLN A 301 -12.11 -4.57 5.84
N ALA A 302 -11.66 -5.82 5.67
CA ALA A 302 -11.02 -6.59 6.73
C ALA A 302 -9.78 -5.87 7.28
N LEU A 303 -8.93 -5.31 6.40
CA LEU A 303 -7.79 -4.51 6.83
C LEU A 303 -8.21 -3.24 7.58
N VAL A 304 -9.12 -2.44 7.01
CA VAL A 304 -9.57 -1.17 7.61
C VAL A 304 -10.20 -1.40 8.99
N LYS A 305 -10.95 -2.48 9.13
CA LYS A 305 -11.54 -2.92 10.40
C LYS A 305 -10.47 -3.22 11.43
N GLU A 306 -9.45 -4.00 11.07
CA GLU A 306 -8.38 -4.34 12.01
C GLU A 306 -7.50 -3.13 12.37
N LEU A 307 -7.10 -2.31 11.38
CA LEU A 307 -6.32 -1.09 11.64
C LEU A 307 -7.07 -0.13 12.57
N THR A 308 -8.38 0.03 12.37
CA THR A 308 -9.24 0.85 13.24
C THR A 308 -9.35 0.26 14.64
N LYS A 309 -9.62 -1.05 14.74
CA LYS A 309 -9.73 -1.76 16.02
C LYS A 309 -8.45 -1.62 16.86
N LEU A 310 -7.29 -1.78 16.22
CA LEU A 310 -5.99 -1.72 16.87
C LEU A 310 -5.45 -0.29 17.03
N GLN A 311 -6.09 0.70 16.40
CA GLN A 311 -5.62 2.09 16.26
C GLN A 311 -4.22 2.19 15.64
N LEU A 312 -3.98 1.39 14.61
CA LEU A 312 -2.72 1.35 13.84
C LEU A 312 -2.76 2.29 12.62
N TRP A 313 -3.64 3.30 12.63
CA TRP A 313 -3.64 4.32 11.60
C TRP A 313 -2.48 5.29 11.82
N PRO A 314 -1.66 5.57 10.79
CA PRO A 314 -0.52 6.46 10.91
C PRO A 314 -0.99 7.88 11.26
N GLN A 315 -0.28 8.54 12.16
CA GLN A 315 -0.64 9.89 12.61
C GLN A 315 -0.28 11.00 11.61
N ARG A 316 0.68 10.77 10.71
CA ARG A 316 1.29 11.80 9.85
C ARG A 316 1.44 11.40 8.38
N THR A 317 1.04 10.20 8.05
CA THR A 317 1.16 9.58 6.72
C THR A 317 -0.15 8.89 6.41
N GLU A 318 -0.30 8.39 5.20
CA GLU A 318 -1.49 7.64 4.78
C GLU A 318 -1.07 6.28 4.24
N TYR A 319 -1.88 5.24 4.45
CA TYR A 319 -1.71 3.99 3.72
C TYR A 319 -2.40 4.11 2.38
N ILE A 320 -1.70 3.74 1.31
CA ILE A 320 -2.29 3.47 0.00
C ILE A 320 -2.07 2.02 -0.36
N LEU A 321 -3.01 1.44 -1.09
CA LEU A 321 -2.87 0.14 -1.73
C LEU A 321 -1.74 0.21 -2.77
N ASP A 322 -0.95 -0.84 -2.91
CA ASP A 322 0.09 -0.97 -3.93
C ASP A 322 -0.16 -2.17 -4.85
N GLY A 323 -0.95 -3.14 -4.39
CA GLY A 323 -1.34 -4.32 -5.16
C GLY A 323 -2.19 -5.30 -4.37
N LEU A 324 -2.93 -6.15 -5.07
CA LEU A 324 -3.67 -7.28 -4.51
C LEU A 324 -3.27 -8.55 -5.26
N ASN A 325 -2.81 -9.57 -4.54
CA ASN A 325 -2.71 -10.93 -5.07
C ASN A 325 -3.95 -11.72 -4.62
N CYS A 326 -4.81 -12.07 -5.57
CA CYS A 326 -6.05 -12.79 -5.34
C CYS A 326 -5.88 -14.29 -5.62
N GLY A 327 -5.46 -15.05 -4.60
CA GLY A 327 -5.39 -16.51 -4.64
C GLY A 327 -6.38 -17.18 -3.67
N LYS A 328 -6.06 -18.40 -3.22
CA LYS A 328 -6.78 -19.04 -2.09
C LYS A 328 -6.70 -18.22 -0.79
N VAL A 329 -5.60 -17.48 -0.65
CA VAL A 329 -5.40 -16.46 0.38
C VAL A 329 -5.19 -15.18 -0.38
N THR A 330 -6.04 -14.18 -0.14
CA THR A 330 -5.90 -12.88 -0.78
C THR A 330 -4.91 -12.04 0.02
N GLN A 331 -3.85 -11.57 -0.63
CA GLN A 331 -2.83 -10.73 -0.01
C GLN A 331 -2.91 -9.31 -0.56
N GLY A 332 -3.08 -8.33 0.31
CA GLY A 332 -2.96 -6.93 -0.01
C GLY A 332 -1.61 -6.36 0.41
N TYR A 333 -1.05 -5.54 -0.46
CA TYR A 333 0.21 -4.83 -0.27
C TYR A 333 -0.08 -3.33 -0.20
N TYR A 334 0.51 -2.65 0.77
CA TYR A 334 0.22 -1.24 1.04
C TYR A 334 1.49 -0.49 1.41
N ASN A 335 1.55 0.78 0.99
CA ASN A 335 2.66 1.66 1.27
C ASN A 335 2.20 2.86 2.09
N LEU A 336 3.05 3.27 3.04
CA LEU A 336 2.94 4.59 3.63
C LEU A 336 3.28 5.64 2.59
N VAL A 337 2.52 6.73 2.60
CA VAL A 337 2.74 7.88 1.72
C VAL A 337 3.12 9.08 2.55
N ASN A 338 4.21 9.75 2.16
CA ASN A 338 4.64 11.01 2.72
C ASN A 338 4.72 12.07 1.62
N ASN A 339 3.84 13.07 1.67
CA ASN A 339 3.75 14.14 0.69
C ASN A 339 3.63 13.64 -0.77
N GLY A 340 2.74 12.67 -1.00
CA GLY A 340 2.49 12.08 -2.32
C GLY A 340 3.55 11.11 -2.82
N ARG A 341 4.54 10.77 -1.98
CA ARG A 341 5.60 9.81 -2.32
C ARG A 341 5.44 8.55 -1.47
N PRO A 342 5.26 7.36 -2.09
CA PRO A 342 5.22 6.11 -1.35
C PRO A 342 6.59 5.78 -0.73
N ILE A 343 6.55 5.09 0.40
CA ILE A 343 7.72 4.65 1.16
C ILE A 343 7.84 3.13 1.01
N PHE A 344 9.06 2.68 0.71
CA PHE A 344 9.45 1.28 0.61
C PHE A 344 10.65 0.98 1.50
N ILE A 345 10.92 -0.31 1.72
CA ILE A 345 12.02 -0.78 2.57
C ILE A 345 12.84 -1.81 1.82
N SER A 346 14.15 -1.65 1.79
CA SER A 346 15.07 -2.67 1.29
C SER A 346 15.14 -3.85 2.25
N GLN A 347 15.22 -5.08 1.74
CA GLN A 347 15.39 -6.30 2.52
C GLN A 347 16.82 -6.86 2.44
N GLY A 348 17.75 -6.15 1.80
CA GLY A 348 19.05 -6.68 1.39
C GLY A 348 18.99 -7.35 0.01
N ASP A 349 20.15 -7.69 -0.57
CA ASP A 349 20.27 -8.38 -1.86
C ASP A 349 19.42 -7.77 -3.00
N PHE A 350 19.35 -6.43 -3.03
CA PHE A 350 18.54 -5.66 -4.00
C PHE A 350 17.05 -6.02 -3.99
N GLN A 351 16.54 -6.63 -2.92
CA GLN A 351 15.11 -6.87 -2.72
C GLN A 351 14.47 -5.70 -1.98
N VAL A 352 13.25 -5.36 -2.38
CA VAL A 352 12.45 -4.29 -1.79
C VAL A 352 11.10 -4.84 -1.36
N THR A 353 10.54 -4.28 -0.29
CA THR A 353 9.22 -4.63 0.25
C THR A 353 8.39 -3.38 0.55
N ASN A 354 7.07 -3.54 0.51
CA ASN A 354 6.08 -2.59 1.02
C ASN A 354 6.17 -2.42 2.54
N THR A 355 5.56 -1.37 3.08
CA THR A 355 5.53 -1.07 4.53
C THR A 355 4.41 -1.77 5.29
N LEU A 356 3.35 -2.21 4.61
CA LEU A 356 2.24 -2.96 5.19
C LEU A 356 1.83 -4.09 4.23
N LYS A 357 1.67 -5.29 4.78
CA LYS A 357 1.15 -6.46 4.08
C LYS A 357 0.04 -7.08 4.92
N ALA A 358 -1.05 -7.44 4.28
CA ALA A 358 -2.19 -8.06 4.93
C ALA A 358 -2.61 -9.29 4.13
N ALA A 359 -2.84 -10.42 4.81
CA ALA A 359 -3.37 -11.61 4.17
C ALA A 359 -4.71 -11.96 4.79
N ASN A 360 -5.68 -12.28 3.93
CA ASN A 360 -7.03 -12.62 4.31
C ASN A 360 -7.40 -13.99 3.74
N GLN A 361 -8.11 -14.78 4.53
CA GLN A 361 -8.71 -16.05 4.11
C GLN A 361 -10.12 -16.11 4.68
N ASP A 362 -11.08 -16.52 3.84
CA ASP A 362 -12.50 -16.65 4.22
C ASP A 362 -12.96 -15.43 5.00
N ASP A 363 -12.55 -14.26 4.48
CA ASP A 363 -12.95 -12.95 4.94
C ASP A 363 -12.51 -12.53 6.35
N SER A 364 -11.48 -13.20 6.85
CA SER A 364 -10.79 -12.83 8.09
C SER A 364 -9.32 -12.54 7.83
N LEU A 365 -8.81 -11.50 8.50
CA LEU A 365 -7.38 -11.20 8.49
C LEU A 365 -6.62 -12.33 9.20
N THR A 366 -5.84 -13.07 8.42
CA THR A 366 -5.01 -14.20 8.88
C THR A 366 -3.60 -13.75 9.20
N SER A 367 -3.09 -12.70 8.53
CA SER A 367 -1.84 -12.08 8.91
C SER A 367 -1.78 -10.61 8.58
N LEU A 368 -1.02 -9.87 9.37
CA LEU A 368 -0.64 -8.49 9.10
C LEU A 368 0.82 -8.30 9.48
N TRP A 369 1.59 -7.70 8.57
CA TRP A 369 2.97 -7.31 8.77
C TRP A 369 3.05 -5.82 8.52
N LEU A 370 3.54 -5.07 9.50
CA LEU A 370 3.54 -3.62 9.46
C LEU A 370 4.85 -3.04 9.99
N VAL A 371 5.29 -1.96 9.37
CA VAL A 371 6.38 -1.12 9.83
C VAL A 371 6.09 0.32 9.43
N GLU A 372 6.36 1.27 10.34
CA GLU A 372 6.02 2.68 10.15
C GLU A 372 7.25 3.58 10.10
N PRO A 373 8.06 3.53 9.01
CA PRO A 373 9.19 4.43 8.86
C PRO A 373 8.74 5.89 8.74
N VAL A 374 9.48 6.77 9.41
CA VAL A 374 9.24 8.22 9.39
C VAL A 374 10.33 8.91 8.58
N VAL A 375 9.93 9.63 7.54
CA VAL A 375 10.84 10.48 6.75
C VAL A 375 11.09 11.79 7.50
N GLY A 376 12.34 12.05 7.85
CA GLY A 376 12.83 13.28 8.46
C GLY A 376 13.31 14.30 7.42
N THR A 377 13.58 15.52 7.89
CA THR A 377 14.11 16.61 7.06
C THR A 377 15.64 16.65 7.11
N SER A 378 16.25 17.10 6.02
CA SER A 378 17.67 17.48 5.95
C SER A 378 17.77 18.83 5.22
N GLY A 379 18.81 19.60 5.52
CA GLY A 379 19.05 20.91 4.92
C GLY A 379 19.79 20.89 3.58
N LYS A 380 20.23 19.71 3.11
CA LYS A 380 20.97 19.58 1.84
C LYS A 380 20.01 19.39 0.66
N GLN A 381 20.32 20.00 -0.47
CA GLN A 381 19.60 19.84 -1.73
C GLN A 381 20.55 19.37 -2.83
N HIS A 382 20.03 18.58 -3.75
CA HIS A 382 20.76 18.03 -4.88
C HIS A 382 19.96 18.22 -6.16
N LEU A 383 20.65 18.40 -7.28
CA LEU A 383 20.01 18.30 -8.58
C LEU A 383 19.72 16.81 -8.84
N ALA A 384 18.47 16.47 -9.14
CA ALA A 384 18.11 15.09 -9.45
C ALA A 384 18.58 14.69 -10.86
N PHE A 385 18.66 13.39 -11.16
CA PHE A 385 18.60 12.90 -12.52
C PHE A 385 17.14 12.91 -13.00
N SER A 386 16.92 13.07 -14.31
CA SER A 386 15.57 13.02 -14.90
C SER A 386 15.04 11.58 -14.97
N ALA A 387 13.72 11.41 -15.02
CA ALA A 387 13.10 10.10 -15.22
C ALA A 387 13.55 9.46 -16.55
N GLU A 388 13.74 10.27 -17.59
CA GLU A 388 14.25 9.83 -18.90
C GLU A 388 15.67 9.23 -18.80
N TYR A 389 16.57 9.87 -18.05
CA TYR A 389 17.91 9.32 -17.83
C TYR A 389 17.87 8.00 -17.03
N ILE A 390 16.95 7.89 -16.08
CA ILE A 390 16.76 6.66 -15.30
C ILE A 390 16.18 5.53 -16.16
N LEU A 391 15.21 5.82 -17.03
CA LEU A 391 14.69 4.84 -17.98
C LEU A 391 15.79 4.34 -18.93
N TRP A 392 16.61 5.24 -19.47
CA TRP A 392 17.78 4.87 -20.26
C TRP A 392 18.76 4.00 -19.46
N SER A 393 19.03 4.35 -18.20
CA SER A 393 19.92 3.57 -17.32
C SER A 393 19.36 2.17 -17.09
N PHE A 394 18.06 2.05 -16.84
CA PHE A 394 17.38 0.78 -16.66
C PHE A 394 17.44 -0.09 -17.92
N TRP A 395 17.13 0.47 -19.10
CA TRP A 395 17.20 -0.24 -20.36
C TRP A 395 18.61 -0.82 -20.63
N ASN A 396 19.67 -0.02 -20.43
CA ASN A 396 21.05 -0.52 -20.60
C ASN A 396 21.48 -1.55 -19.55
N GLN A 397 20.82 -1.59 -18.40
CA GLN A 397 21.14 -2.50 -17.29
C GLN A 397 20.14 -3.65 -17.17
N LEU A 398 19.18 -3.78 -18.11
CA LEU A 398 18.05 -4.70 -17.96
C LEU A 398 18.49 -6.14 -17.70
N GLU A 399 19.45 -6.65 -18.48
CA GLU A 399 19.97 -8.02 -18.33
C GLU A 399 20.60 -8.27 -16.95
N TRP A 400 21.13 -7.23 -16.30
CA TRP A 400 21.72 -7.33 -14.97
C TRP A 400 20.69 -7.14 -13.85
N VAL A 401 19.80 -6.16 -13.99
CA VAL A 401 18.76 -5.84 -13.00
C VAL A 401 17.68 -6.93 -12.96
N TRP A 402 17.33 -7.47 -14.13
CA TRP A 402 16.24 -8.42 -14.29
C TRP A 402 16.52 -9.42 -15.43
N PRO A 403 17.46 -10.36 -15.25
CA PRO A 403 17.94 -11.26 -16.31
C PRO A 403 16.84 -12.16 -16.93
N GLU A 404 15.74 -12.37 -16.20
CA GLU A 404 14.62 -13.21 -16.63
C GLU A 404 13.64 -12.48 -17.56
N LEU A 405 13.74 -11.15 -17.69
CA LEU A 405 12.77 -10.32 -18.39
C LEU A 405 13.38 -9.72 -19.65
N LYS A 406 12.66 -9.83 -20.75
CA LYS A 406 13.05 -9.18 -22.01
C LYS A 406 12.41 -7.80 -22.14
N ALA A 407 13.04 -6.89 -22.87
CA ALA A 407 12.54 -5.53 -23.02
C ALA A 407 11.13 -5.49 -23.62
N GLU A 408 10.86 -6.35 -24.61
CA GLU A 408 9.58 -6.41 -25.31
C GLU A 408 8.43 -6.96 -24.45
N GLU A 409 8.76 -7.61 -23.32
CA GLU A 409 7.80 -8.14 -22.36
C GLU A 409 7.41 -7.09 -21.30
N ILE A 410 8.13 -5.95 -21.26
CA ILE A 410 7.91 -4.88 -20.29
C ILE A 410 6.81 -3.95 -20.79
N VAL A 411 5.72 -3.93 -20.02
CA VAL A 411 4.68 -2.91 -20.11
C VAL A 411 4.85 -1.97 -18.93
N LEU A 412 5.39 -0.78 -19.18
CA LEU A 412 5.53 0.27 -18.17
C LEU A 412 4.16 0.82 -17.79
N ARG A 413 3.95 1.03 -16.49
CA ARG A 413 2.73 1.66 -15.99
C ARG A 413 2.96 3.14 -15.70
N ASP A 414 4.05 3.46 -15.00
CA ASP A 414 4.36 4.81 -14.56
C ASP A 414 5.85 4.94 -14.14
N VAL A 415 6.36 6.17 -14.08
CA VAL A 415 7.67 6.50 -13.50
C VAL A 415 7.53 7.69 -12.55
N TYR A 416 7.88 7.48 -11.28
CA TYR A 416 7.57 8.47 -10.24
C TYR A 416 8.53 8.46 -9.06
N GLU A 417 8.39 9.46 -8.20
CA GLU A 417 9.24 9.63 -7.04
C GLU A 417 8.73 8.84 -5.82
N GLY A 418 9.64 8.26 -5.05
CA GLY A 418 9.35 7.60 -3.78
C GLY A 418 10.48 7.74 -2.77
N TYR A 419 10.32 7.07 -1.63
CA TYR A 419 11.36 6.92 -0.63
C TYR A 419 11.72 5.45 -0.46
N LEU A 420 13.01 5.15 -0.34
CA LEU A 420 13.51 3.83 -0.03
C LEU A 420 14.35 3.87 1.24
N PHE A 421 13.90 3.18 2.28
CA PHE A 421 14.69 2.97 3.50
C PHE A 421 15.64 1.80 3.29
N SER A 422 16.85 1.93 3.83
CA SER A 422 17.78 0.80 3.93
C SER A 422 17.23 -0.30 4.83
N GLN A 423 17.82 -1.50 4.75
CA GLN A 423 17.41 -2.67 5.51
C GLN A 423 17.41 -2.45 7.03
N ASP A 424 18.42 -1.76 7.56
CA ASP A 424 18.49 -1.41 8.97
C ASP A 424 17.69 -0.13 9.31
N GLN A 425 17.10 0.49 8.29
CA GLN A 425 16.29 1.69 8.33
C GLN A 425 17.03 2.89 8.93
N LYS A 426 18.37 2.95 8.79
CA LYS A 426 19.18 4.06 9.28
C LYS A 426 19.44 5.14 8.24
N SER A 427 19.20 4.85 6.97
CA SER A 427 19.22 5.80 5.86
C SER A 427 17.91 5.75 5.07
N VAL A 428 17.63 6.84 4.37
CA VAL A 428 16.50 6.96 3.45
C VAL A 428 16.98 7.68 2.21
N ASP A 429 16.74 7.07 1.06
CA ASP A 429 17.05 7.61 -0.24
C ASP A 429 15.77 8.12 -0.90
N LEU A 430 15.90 9.21 -1.65
CA LEU A 430 14.87 9.63 -2.58
C LEU A 430 15.12 8.93 -3.91
N VAL A 431 14.10 8.25 -4.42
CA VAL A 431 14.24 7.32 -5.55
C VAL A 431 13.26 7.64 -6.67
N TRP A 432 13.70 7.40 -7.91
CA TRP A 432 12.82 7.12 -9.02
C TRP A 432 12.38 5.67 -8.95
N ILE A 433 11.08 5.45 -9.12
CA ILE A 433 10.41 4.16 -9.15
C ILE A 433 9.89 3.98 -10.57
N ILE A 434 10.41 2.98 -11.27
CA ILE A 434 9.85 2.51 -12.53
C ILE A 434 8.87 1.40 -12.16
N GLU A 435 7.59 1.61 -12.43
CA GLU A 435 6.53 0.65 -12.15
C GLU A 435 6.04 -0.01 -13.43
N PHE A 436 5.90 -1.33 -13.39
CA PHE A 436 5.37 -2.12 -14.51
C PHE A 436 3.88 -2.40 -14.26
N TYR A 437 3.15 -2.71 -15.33
CA TYR A 437 1.71 -2.94 -15.24
C TYR A 437 1.31 -4.11 -14.32
N ASN A 438 2.18 -5.12 -14.16
CA ASN A 438 1.98 -6.25 -13.24
C ASN A 438 2.35 -5.92 -11.76
N GLY A 439 2.62 -4.65 -11.44
CA GLY A 439 2.95 -4.18 -10.10
C GLY A 439 4.42 -4.36 -9.69
N ALA A 440 5.25 -4.99 -10.54
CA ALA A 440 6.70 -5.03 -10.34
C ALA A 440 7.30 -3.62 -10.36
N LYS A 441 8.35 -3.39 -9.57
CA LYS A 441 8.98 -2.06 -9.45
C LYS A 441 10.49 -2.15 -9.42
N VAL A 442 11.15 -1.15 -9.99
CA VAL A 442 12.61 -0.99 -9.99
C VAL A 442 12.96 0.38 -9.41
N PHE A 443 13.96 0.43 -8.53
CA PHE A 443 14.28 1.61 -7.72
C PHE A 443 15.67 2.15 -8.05
N TYR A 444 15.73 3.42 -8.43
CA TYR A 444 16.98 4.14 -8.72
C TYR A 444 17.11 5.38 -7.85
N ASN A 445 18.28 5.63 -7.30
CA ASN A 445 18.55 6.83 -6.53
C ASN A 445 18.44 8.09 -7.41
N MET A 446 17.67 9.09 -6.98
CA MET A 446 17.49 10.32 -7.77
C MET A 446 18.74 11.19 -7.85
N VAL A 447 19.71 11.04 -6.95
CA VAL A 447 20.88 11.94 -6.83
C VAL A 447 22.11 11.41 -7.55
N ASN A 448 22.30 10.09 -7.59
CA ASN A 448 23.47 9.45 -8.22
C ASN A 448 23.11 8.40 -9.29
N ALA A 449 21.82 8.18 -9.55
CA ALA A 449 21.30 7.20 -10.52
C ALA A 449 21.73 5.74 -10.27
N GLU A 450 22.13 5.41 -9.03
CA GLU A 450 22.46 4.03 -8.67
C GLU A 450 21.19 3.18 -8.55
N TYR A 451 21.24 1.96 -9.09
CA TYR A 451 20.22 0.94 -8.86
C TYR A 451 20.24 0.50 -7.38
N LEU A 452 19.09 0.56 -6.72
CA LEU A 452 18.96 0.26 -5.28
C LEU A 452 18.16 -1.02 -5.00
N GLY A 453 17.40 -1.52 -5.98
CA GLY A 453 16.69 -2.77 -5.83
C GLY A 453 15.44 -2.89 -6.68
N ARG A 454 14.73 -4.00 -6.49
CA ARG A 454 13.48 -4.32 -7.17
C ARG A 454 12.45 -4.93 -6.21
N LEU A 455 11.19 -4.71 -6.53
CA LEU A 455 10.03 -5.36 -5.92
C LEU A 455 9.48 -6.36 -6.94
N ALA A 456 9.29 -7.60 -6.49
CA ALA A 456 8.70 -8.66 -7.32
C ALA A 456 7.28 -8.30 -7.78
N PRO A 457 6.78 -8.91 -8.87
CA PRO A 457 5.41 -8.72 -9.32
C PRO A 457 4.39 -8.97 -8.20
N LEU A 458 3.36 -8.13 -8.13
CA LEU A 458 2.29 -8.23 -7.12
C LEU A 458 1.01 -8.84 -7.70
N LEU A 459 0.89 -8.88 -9.02
CA LEU A 459 -0.22 -9.46 -9.76
C LEU A 459 0.25 -10.75 -10.45
N ASP A 460 -0.37 -11.88 -10.11
CA ASP A 460 -0.22 -13.10 -10.90
C ASP A 460 -1.03 -12.91 -12.19
N ARG A 461 -0.39 -13.04 -13.36
CA ARG A 461 -1.07 -13.07 -14.66
C ARG A 461 -1.76 -14.42 -14.88
#